data_AF-A0A6G9YSS5-F1
#
_entry.id   AF-A0A6G9YSS5-F1
#
_cell.length_a   1.000
_cell.length_b   1.000
_cell.length_c   1.000
_cell.angle_alpha   90.00
_cell.angle_beta   90.00
_cell.angle_gamma   90.00
#
_symmetry.space_group_name_H-M   'P 1'
#
loop_
_entity.id
_entity.type
_entity.pdbx_description
1 polymer ?
#
loop_
_entity_poly.entity_id
_entity_poly.type
_entity_poly.pdbx_seq_one_letter_code
_entity_poly.pdbx_strand_id
1 'polypeptide(L)'
;MRDEIVLRKAEPADYDTVIRVVDEWWGRPLSASLPRLFLDHFADTSSIAESGGALAGFLIGFFSPSVKSTAYIQFIGIHPEHRGGGLARELYERFFDMARADGRTIVRAITSPVNTGSINFHRKMGFTVAGPIQDYNGPERHMMTFERNIERP
;
A
#
# COMPACT_ATOMS: atom_id res chain seq x y z
N MET A 1 27.93 3.66 2.12
CA MET A 1 27.09 4.44 1.19
C MET A 1 25.81 3.65 1.05
N ARG A 2 24.62 4.21 1.36
CA ARG A 2 23.38 3.46 1.09
C ARG A 2 23.17 3.49 -0.42
N ASP A 3 22.84 2.35 -0.99
CA ASP A 3 22.52 2.27 -2.42
C ASP A 3 21.33 3.18 -2.74
N GLU A 4 21.29 3.69 -3.96
CA GLU A 4 20.20 4.52 -4.45
C GLU A 4 18.90 3.71 -4.49
N ILE A 5 17.80 4.34 -4.06
CA ILE A 5 16.46 3.76 -4.15
C ILE A 5 15.86 4.09 -5.50
N VAL A 6 15.47 3.06 -6.25
CA VAL A 6 14.82 3.19 -7.56
C VAL A 6 13.39 2.70 -7.45
N LEU A 7 12.42 3.57 -7.80
CA LEU A 7 11.01 3.22 -7.88
C LEU A 7 10.65 2.87 -9.32
N ARG A 8 10.06 1.68 -9.52
CA ARG A 8 9.54 1.24 -10.82
C ARG A 8 8.11 0.73 -10.71
N LYS A 9 7.44 0.64 -11.86
CA LYS A 9 6.18 -0.09 -11.98
C LYS A 9 6.42 -1.55 -11.62
N ALA A 10 5.44 -2.18 -10.97
CA ALA A 10 5.49 -3.62 -10.75
C ALA A 10 5.27 -4.39 -12.06
N GLU A 11 5.70 -5.64 -12.06
CA GLU A 11 5.46 -6.64 -13.10
C GLU A 11 4.86 -7.91 -12.46
N PRO A 12 4.11 -8.74 -13.21
CA PRO A 12 3.55 -9.98 -12.67
C PRO A 12 4.59 -10.94 -12.06
N ALA A 13 5.83 -10.90 -12.57
CA ALA A 13 6.95 -11.69 -12.06
C ALA A 13 7.41 -11.27 -10.66
N ASP A 14 7.16 -10.02 -10.24
CA ASP A 14 7.56 -9.52 -8.92
C ASP A 14 6.84 -10.23 -7.76
N TYR A 15 5.75 -10.94 -8.03
CA TYR A 15 4.99 -11.67 -7.02
C TYR A 15 5.87 -12.64 -6.23
N ASP A 16 6.76 -13.36 -6.91
CA ASP A 16 7.59 -14.38 -6.27
C ASP A 16 8.62 -13.75 -5.32
N THR A 17 9.07 -12.52 -5.60
CA THR A 17 9.98 -11.76 -4.72
C THR A 17 9.21 -11.15 -3.55
N VAL A 18 8.04 -10.56 -3.82
CA VAL A 18 7.20 -9.94 -2.78
C VAL A 18 6.69 -10.97 -1.78
N ILE A 19 6.13 -12.10 -2.24
CA ILE A 19 5.49 -13.07 -1.34
C ILE A 19 6.48 -13.73 -0.37
N ARG A 20 7.76 -13.85 -0.77
CA ARG A 20 8.84 -14.38 0.08
C ARG A 20 9.10 -13.54 1.32
N VAL A 21 8.85 -12.23 1.25
CA VAL A 21 9.21 -11.29 2.33
C VAL A 21 8.01 -10.83 3.17
N VAL A 22 6.77 -11.03 2.71
CA VAL A 22 5.56 -10.50 3.36
C VAL A 22 5.47 -10.92 4.83
N ASP A 23 5.62 -12.22 5.11
CA ASP A 23 5.46 -12.75 6.47
C ASP A 23 6.59 -12.30 7.39
N GLU A 24 7.82 -12.26 6.86
CA GLU A 24 9.01 -11.81 7.59
C GLU A 24 8.90 -10.32 7.95
N TRP A 25 8.58 -9.46 6.98
CA TRP A 25 8.48 -8.02 7.21
C TRP A 25 7.38 -7.65 8.19
N TRP A 26 6.31 -8.45 8.26
CA TRP A 26 5.21 -8.28 9.21
C TRP A 26 5.41 -9.01 10.54
N GLY A 27 6.37 -9.92 10.63
CA GLY A 27 6.60 -10.78 11.80
C GLY A 27 5.44 -11.73 12.10
N ARG A 28 4.56 -12.01 11.12
CA ARG A 28 3.40 -12.90 11.26
C ARG A 28 2.91 -13.38 9.88
N PRO A 29 2.17 -14.51 9.81
CA PRO A 29 1.54 -14.94 8.56
C PRO A 29 0.55 -13.90 8.02
N LEU A 30 0.80 -13.41 6.82
CA LEU A 30 0.00 -12.43 6.10
C LEU A 30 -0.02 -12.65 4.57
N SER A 31 0.89 -13.47 4.05
CA SER A 31 1.04 -13.84 2.64
C SER A 31 -0.27 -14.24 1.97
N ALA A 32 -1.14 -14.99 2.66
CA ALA A 32 -2.47 -15.37 2.16
C ALA A 32 -3.40 -14.18 1.83
N SER A 33 -3.14 -13.00 2.39
CA SER A 33 -3.92 -11.78 2.13
C SER A 33 -3.47 -11.04 0.85
N LEU A 34 -2.34 -11.44 0.26
CA LEU A 34 -1.84 -10.94 -1.02
C LEU A 34 -1.80 -12.08 -2.05
N PRO A 35 -2.98 -12.53 -2.56
CA PRO A 35 -3.03 -13.52 -3.63
C PRO A 35 -2.43 -12.99 -4.93
N ARG A 36 -1.95 -13.93 -5.77
CA ARG A 36 -1.26 -13.66 -7.04
C ARG A 36 -2.00 -12.73 -8.00
N LEU A 37 -3.34 -12.79 -7.99
CA LEU A 37 -4.21 -11.94 -8.80
C LEU A 37 -3.85 -10.45 -8.73
N PHE A 38 -3.31 -9.98 -7.60
CA PHE A 38 -3.00 -8.56 -7.44
C PHE A 38 -1.89 -8.10 -8.39
N LEU A 39 -0.85 -8.90 -8.58
CA LEU A 39 0.22 -8.56 -9.52
C LEU A 39 -0.06 -9.07 -10.93
N ASP A 40 -0.90 -10.09 -11.10
CA ASP A 40 -1.34 -10.52 -12.44
C ASP A 40 -2.27 -9.49 -13.11
N HIS A 41 -3.08 -8.74 -12.34
CA HIS A 41 -4.10 -7.84 -12.88
C HIS A 41 -3.94 -6.35 -12.50
N PHE A 42 -3.20 -6.03 -11.43
CA PHE A 42 -3.04 -4.65 -10.94
C PHE A 42 -1.58 -4.23 -10.81
N ALA A 43 -0.67 -4.89 -11.55
CA ALA A 43 0.74 -4.48 -11.63
C ALA A 43 0.91 -3.04 -12.13
N ASP A 44 0.08 -2.60 -13.09
CA ASP A 44 0.19 -1.25 -13.68
C ASP A 44 -0.08 -0.11 -12.69
N THR A 45 -0.84 -0.38 -11.63
CA THR A 45 -1.13 0.57 -10.56
C THR A 45 -0.37 0.26 -9.27
N SER A 46 0.59 -0.66 -9.35
CA SER A 46 1.45 -1.08 -8.25
C SER A 46 2.89 -0.65 -8.51
N SER A 47 3.71 -0.56 -7.47
CA SER A 47 5.09 -0.10 -7.58
C SER A 47 6.02 -0.90 -6.70
N ILE A 48 7.24 -1.10 -7.20
CA ILE A 48 8.35 -1.75 -6.52
C ILE A 48 9.43 -0.70 -6.27
N ALA A 49 10.04 -0.75 -5.09
CA ALA A 49 11.23 0.01 -4.74
C ALA A 49 12.40 -0.95 -4.57
N GLU A 50 13.51 -0.67 -5.25
CA GLU A 50 14.73 -1.47 -5.22
C GLU A 50 15.90 -0.65 -4.66
N SER A 51 16.77 -1.30 -3.90
CA SER A 51 18.04 -0.76 -3.39
C SER A 51 19.14 -1.75 -3.75
N GLY A 52 20.12 -1.37 -4.57
CA GLY A 52 21.22 -2.28 -4.96
C GLY A 52 20.73 -3.57 -5.64
N GLY A 53 19.59 -3.52 -6.35
CA GLY A 53 18.96 -4.69 -7.00
C GLY A 53 18.15 -5.60 -6.06
N ALA A 54 18.02 -5.25 -4.78
CA ALA A 54 17.18 -5.97 -3.81
C ALA A 54 15.88 -5.21 -3.51
N LEU A 55 14.82 -5.95 -3.17
CA LEU A 55 13.51 -5.39 -2.83
C LEU A 55 13.58 -4.57 -1.52
N ALA A 56 13.48 -3.25 -1.63
CA ALA A 56 13.46 -2.32 -0.49
C ALA A 56 12.03 -1.97 -0.03
N GLY A 57 11.05 -2.10 -0.92
CA GLY A 57 9.65 -1.89 -0.60
C GLY A 57 8.73 -2.12 -1.79
N PHE A 58 7.42 -2.13 -1.54
CA PHE A 58 6.41 -2.26 -2.57
C PHE A 58 5.09 -1.60 -2.12
N LEU A 59 4.29 -1.19 -3.10
CA LEU A 59 2.91 -0.76 -2.91
C LEU A 59 2.04 -1.48 -3.94
N ILE A 60 1.01 -2.16 -3.44
CA ILE A 60 -0.03 -2.81 -4.24
C ILE A 60 -1.31 -2.02 -4.10
N GLY A 61 -1.79 -1.48 -5.22
CA GLY A 61 -3.02 -0.71 -5.27
C GLY A 61 -3.71 -0.87 -6.61
N PHE A 62 -4.98 -0.48 -6.66
CA PHE A 62 -5.82 -0.60 -7.84
C PHE A 62 -6.84 0.53 -7.90
N PHE A 63 -7.35 0.79 -9.11
CA PHE A 63 -8.44 1.74 -9.30
C PHE A 63 -9.78 1.01 -9.29
N SER A 64 -10.74 1.52 -8.52
CA SER A 64 -12.03 0.85 -8.38
C SER A 64 -12.83 0.90 -9.69
N PRO A 65 -13.30 -0.26 -10.19
CA PRO A 65 -14.18 -0.29 -11.35
C PRO A 65 -15.61 0.13 -11.01
N SER A 66 -16.08 -0.10 -9.78
CA SER A 66 -17.44 0.20 -9.34
C SER A 66 -17.61 1.60 -8.76
N VAL A 67 -16.57 2.15 -8.14
CA VAL A 67 -16.55 3.49 -7.56
C VAL A 67 -15.52 4.33 -8.31
N LYS A 68 -15.94 4.96 -9.42
CA LYS A 68 -15.03 5.58 -10.39
C LYS A 68 -14.13 6.67 -9.80
N SER A 69 -14.54 7.35 -8.73
CA SER A 69 -13.72 8.33 -8.03
C SER A 69 -12.59 7.74 -7.18
N THR A 70 -12.59 6.43 -6.91
CA THR A 70 -11.77 5.82 -5.86
C THR A 70 -10.61 4.97 -6.39
N ALA A 71 -9.42 5.21 -5.85
CA ALA A 71 -8.30 4.29 -5.86
C ALA A 71 -8.15 3.63 -4.47
N TYR A 72 -7.63 2.41 -4.42
CA TYR A 72 -7.52 1.63 -3.19
C TYR A 72 -6.11 1.07 -3.03
N ILE A 73 -5.49 1.29 -1.87
CA ILE A 73 -4.21 0.69 -1.51
C ILE A 73 -4.50 -0.57 -0.71
N GLN A 74 -4.16 -1.73 -1.28
CA GLN A 74 -4.35 -3.03 -0.65
C GLN A 74 -3.19 -3.38 0.29
N PHE A 75 -1.95 -3.16 -0.18
CA PHE A 75 -0.75 -3.45 0.59
C PHE A 75 0.31 -2.37 0.38
N ILE A 76 1.03 -2.06 1.44
CA ILE A 76 2.33 -1.40 1.35
C ILE A 76 3.27 -2.15 2.28
N GLY A 77 4.48 -2.48 1.81
CA GLY A 77 5.54 -3.09 2.59
C GLY A 77 6.86 -2.35 2.41
N ILE A 78 7.55 -2.06 3.51
CA ILE A 78 8.91 -1.50 3.50
C ILE A 78 9.83 -2.44 4.26
N HIS A 79 10.95 -2.78 3.62
CA HIS A 79 12.01 -3.57 4.22
C HIS A 79 12.46 -2.93 5.55
N PRO A 80 12.64 -3.71 6.64
CA PRO A 80 12.95 -3.18 7.96
C PRO A 80 14.08 -2.14 8.00
N GLU A 81 15.17 -2.37 7.26
CA GLU A 81 16.34 -1.47 7.20
C GLU A 81 16.08 -0.13 6.49
N HIS A 82 15.04 -0.05 5.66
CA HIS A 82 14.65 1.15 4.91
C HIS A 82 13.52 1.94 5.60
N ARG A 83 13.04 1.47 6.76
CA ARG A 83 11.99 2.16 7.54
C ARG A 83 12.52 3.48 8.11
N GLY A 84 11.62 4.45 8.25
CA GLY A 84 11.97 5.80 8.73
C GLY A 84 12.72 6.67 7.72
N GLY A 85 13.10 6.13 6.55
CA GLY A 85 13.82 6.85 5.49
C GLY A 85 12.95 7.58 4.46
N GLY A 86 11.62 7.64 4.64
CA GLY A 86 10.72 8.33 3.71
C GLY A 86 10.17 7.46 2.56
N LEU A 87 10.71 6.27 2.32
CA LEU A 87 10.32 5.40 1.19
C LEU A 87 8.81 5.12 1.09
N ALA A 88 8.13 4.89 2.21
CA ALA A 88 6.68 4.69 2.20
C ALA A 88 5.91 5.90 1.67
N ARG A 89 6.39 7.12 1.97
CA ARG A 89 5.80 8.36 1.46
C ARG A 89 6.00 8.44 -0.05
N GLU A 90 7.20 8.16 -0.56
CA GLU A 90 7.48 8.20 -1.99
C GLU A 90 6.59 7.23 -2.78
N LEU A 91 6.41 6.01 -2.30
CA LEU A 91 5.48 5.04 -2.90
C LEU A 91 4.03 5.54 -2.90
N TYR A 92 3.58 6.16 -1.79
CA TYR A 92 2.23 6.72 -1.69
C TYR A 92 2.03 7.91 -2.64
N GLU A 93 2.95 8.86 -2.69
CA GLU A 93 2.84 10.02 -3.57
C GLU A 93 2.82 9.59 -5.04
N ARG A 94 3.67 8.62 -5.43
CA ARG A 94 3.60 8.00 -6.77
C ARG A 94 2.22 7.40 -7.04
N PHE A 95 1.64 6.68 -6.09
CA PHE A 95 0.29 6.12 -6.24
C PHE A 95 -0.79 7.19 -6.37
N PHE A 96 -0.68 8.28 -5.61
CA PHE A 96 -1.59 9.42 -5.71
C PHE A 96 -1.50 10.09 -7.08
N ASP A 97 -0.30 10.27 -7.61
CA ASP A 97 -0.11 10.87 -8.93
C ASP A 97 -0.69 9.99 -10.04
N MET A 98 -0.49 8.67 -9.96
CA MET A 98 -1.17 7.73 -10.87
C MET A 98 -2.69 7.82 -10.76
N ALA A 99 -3.23 7.86 -9.53
CA ALA A 99 -4.66 7.96 -9.30
C ALA A 99 -5.23 9.28 -9.84
N ARG A 100 -4.57 10.42 -9.62
CA ARG A 100 -4.95 11.73 -10.18
C ARG A 100 -4.93 11.72 -11.70
N ALA A 101 -3.89 11.14 -12.30
CA ALA A 101 -3.76 11.06 -13.75
C ALA A 101 -4.88 10.23 -14.41
N ASP A 102 -5.40 9.22 -13.71
CA ASP A 102 -6.55 8.42 -14.13
C ASP A 102 -7.91 9.07 -13.78
N GLY A 103 -7.90 10.28 -13.22
CA GLY A 103 -9.13 11.01 -12.84
C GLY A 103 -9.77 10.54 -11.53
N ARG A 104 -9.02 9.83 -10.67
CA ARG A 104 -9.47 9.48 -9.33
C ARG A 104 -9.27 10.66 -8.39
N THR A 105 -10.16 10.78 -7.42
CA THR A 105 -10.26 11.91 -6.50
C THR A 105 -10.14 11.49 -5.06
N ILE A 106 -10.29 10.20 -4.77
CA ILE A 106 -10.25 9.63 -3.42
C ILE A 106 -9.33 8.42 -3.39
N VAL A 107 -8.49 8.33 -2.36
CA VAL A 107 -7.71 7.12 -2.05
C VAL A 107 -8.19 6.52 -0.75
N ARG A 108 -8.40 5.20 -0.73
CA ARG A 108 -8.83 4.45 0.45
C ARG A 108 -7.85 3.33 0.81
N ALA A 109 -7.82 3.00 2.09
CA ALA A 109 -7.13 1.86 2.65
C ALA A 109 -7.78 1.47 3.99
N ILE A 110 -7.42 0.31 4.54
CA ILE A 110 -7.87 -0.14 5.86
C ILE A 110 -6.72 -0.74 6.66
N THR A 111 -6.88 -0.81 7.98
CA THR A 111 -5.99 -1.60 8.84
C THR A 111 -6.71 -2.09 10.09
N SER A 112 -6.11 -3.04 10.81
CA SER A 112 -6.63 -3.48 12.11
C SER A 112 -6.47 -2.37 13.18
N PRO A 113 -7.41 -2.22 14.14
CA PRO A 113 -7.34 -1.23 15.21
C PRO A 113 -6.03 -1.24 16.02
N VAL A 114 -5.39 -2.40 16.17
CA VAL A 114 -4.14 -2.53 16.93
C VAL A 114 -2.90 -2.03 16.16
N ASN A 115 -3.02 -1.77 14.85
CA ASN A 115 -1.91 -1.32 14.01
C ASN A 115 -1.71 0.20 14.11
N THR A 116 -1.27 0.66 15.29
CA THR A 116 -1.03 2.07 15.60
C THR A 116 0.00 2.71 14.67
N GLY A 117 1.00 1.96 14.22
CA GLY A 117 2.00 2.40 13.25
C GLY A 117 1.38 2.81 11.92
N SER A 118 0.52 1.95 11.35
CA SER A 118 -0.22 2.26 10.12
C SER A 118 -1.18 3.44 10.30
N ILE A 119 -1.92 3.49 11.42
CA ILE A 119 -2.83 4.61 11.73
C ILE A 119 -2.08 5.95 11.76
N ASN A 120 -0.94 6.01 12.46
CA ASN A 120 -0.15 7.24 12.56
C ASN A 120 0.51 7.62 11.23
N PHE A 121 0.96 6.64 10.46
CA PHE A 121 1.48 6.88 9.11
C PHE A 121 0.40 7.48 8.20
N HIS A 122 -0.79 6.91 8.13
CA HIS A 122 -1.89 7.41 7.30
C HIS A 122 -2.32 8.82 7.71
N ARG A 123 -2.40 9.13 9.02
CA ARG A 123 -2.64 10.51 9.49
C ARG A 123 -1.57 11.48 8.98
N LYS A 124 -0.29 11.13 9.06
CA LYS A 124 0.83 11.95 8.54
C LYS A 124 0.80 12.09 7.02
N MET A 125 0.21 11.12 6.33
CA MET A 125 -0.07 11.15 4.90
C MET A 125 -1.39 11.86 4.59
N GLY A 126 -2.02 12.58 5.51
CA GLY A 126 -3.21 13.39 5.23
C GLY A 126 -4.50 12.59 5.01
N PHE A 127 -4.55 11.32 5.43
CA PHE A 127 -5.81 10.57 5.45
C PHE A 127 -6.64 10.97 6.67
N THR A 128 -7.94 11.14 6.45
CA THR A 128 -8.93 11.03 7.51
C THR A 128 -9.00 9.57 7.96
N VAL A 129 -8.92 9.35 9.27
CA VAL A 129 -8.98 8.02 9.89
C VAL A 129 -10.29 7.87 10.64
N ALA A 130 -11.07 6.84 10.33
CA ALA A 130 -12.32 6.51 10.99
C ALA A 130 -12.33 5.09 11.56
N GLY A 131 -13.14 4.86 12.59
CA GLY A 131 -13.30 3.57 13.26
C GLY A 131 -12.70 3.51 14.67
N PRO A 132 -12.64 2.31 15.30
CA PRO A 132 -12.93 1.01 14.69
C PRO A 132 -14.37 0.86 14.22
N ILE A 133 -14.56 0.42 12.98
CA ILE A 133 -15.87 -0.01 12.47
C ILE A 133 -16.04 -1.47 12.86
N GLN A 134 -17.08 -1.75 13.64
CA GLN A 134 -17.39 -3.11 14.08
C GLN A 134 -17.72 -4.01 12.89
N ASP A 135 -17.25 -5.25 12.98
CA ASP A 135 -17.44 -6.33 12.00
C ASP A 135 -17.22 -5.97 10.51
N TYR A 136 -16.34 -4.99 10.24
CA TYR A 136 -16.11 -4.47 8.90
C TYR A 136 -15.68 -5.55 7.90
N ASN A 137 -14.79 -6.46 8.32
CA ASN A 137 -14.35 -7.61 7.52
C ASN A 137 -15.00 -8.93 8.00
N GLY A 138 -16.24 -8.84 8.48
CA GLY A 138 -16.99 -9.95 9.06
C GLY A 138 -16.88 -10.01 10.59
N PRO A 139 -17.56 -10.99 11.23
CA PRO A 139 -17.68 -11.07 12.69
C PRO A 139 -16.33 -11.00 13.39
N GLU A 140 -16.25 -10.12 14.39
CA GLU A 140 -15.07 -9.85 15.24
C GLU A 140 -13.84 -9.30 14.47
N ARG A 141 -14.01 -8.95 13.19
CA ARG A 141 -12.94 -8.36 12.35
C ARG A 141 -13.18 -6.87 12.15
N HIS A 142 -12.97 -6.13 13.22
CA HIS A 142 -13.07 -4.67 13.22
C HIS A 142 -11.92 -4.05 12.43
N MET A 143 -12.20 -2.95 11.72
CA MET A 143 -11.19 -2.25 10.93
C MET A 143 -11.23 -0.75 11.17
N MET A 144 -10.05 -0.12 11.09
CA MET A 144 -9.92 1.30 10.83
C MET A 144 -9.99 1.52 9.32
N THR A 145 -10.70 2.56 8.90
CA THR A 145 -10.76 2.98 7.50
C THR A 145 -10.00 4.28 7.31
N PHE A 146 -9.36 4.40 6.16
CA PHE A 146 -8.58 5.55 5.77
C PHE A 146 -9.15 6.11 4.47
N GLU A 147 -9.37 7.42 4.43
CA GLU A 147 -9.77 8.12 3.22
C GLU A 147 -8.98 9.42 3.05
N ARG A 148 -8.44 9.66 1.85
CA ARG A 148 -7.77 10.92 1.49
C ARG A 148 -8.38 11.44 0.20
N ASN A 149 -8.82 12.70 0.21
CA ASN A 149 -9.08 13.44 -1.03
C ASN A 149 -7.73 13.81 -1.66
N ILE A 150 -7.59 13.52 -2.95
CA ILE A 150 -6.40 13.79 -3.77
C ILE A 150 -6.70 14.74 -4.94
N GLU A 151 -7.91 15.27 -5.07
CA GLU A 151 -8.17 16.47 -5.88
C GLU A 151 -7.17 17.54 -5.45
N ARG A 152 -6.59 18.20 -6.46
CA ARG A 152 -5.35 19.00 -6.43
C ARG A 152 -5.05 19.71 -5.09
N PRO A 153 -3.77 19.76 -4.70
CA PRO A 153 -3.31 20.23 -3.38
C PRO A 153 -3.78 21.64 -3.02
#